data_AF-A0A9X2CPW8-F1
#
_entry.id   AF-A0A9X2CPW8-F1
#
_cell.length_a   1.000
_cell.length_b   1.000
_cell.length_c   1.000
_cell.angle_alpha   90.00
_cell.angle_beta   90.00
_cell.angle_gamma   90.00
#
_symmetry.space_group_name_H-M   'P 1'
#
loop_
_entity.id
_entity.type
_entity.pdbx_description
1 polymer ?
#
loop_
_entity_poly.entity_id
_entity_poly.type
_entity_poly.pdbx_seq_one_letter_code
_entity_poly.pdbx_strand_id
1 'polypeptide(L)'
;MAKQDRMLKQRVEKLRLASMDPEIRMQYEAREKALRDIESIRDDALEEGKLEGKLEGKKEGKEEVALTLLKEGMDIQFVIRMTGLSKEVVEKIATKLDN
;
A
#
# COMPACT_ATOMS: atom_id res chain seq x y z
N MET A 1 -35.48 -8.55 12.09
CA MET A 1 -35.91 -7.15 12.31
C MET A 1 -34.84 -6.15 11.84
N ALA A 2 -33.58 -6.22 12.30
CA ALA A 2 -32.51 -5.26 11.96
C ALA A 2 -32.26 -4.94 10.46
N LYS A 3 -32.40 -5.92 9.54
CA LYS A 3 -32.21 -5.68 8.09
C LYS A 3 -33.34 -4.85 7.48
N GLN A 4 -34.58 -5.03 7.95
CA GLN A 4 -35.74 -4.26 7.46
C GLN A 4 -35.70 -2.81 7.97
N ASP A 5 -35.29 -2.59 9.22
CA ASP A 5 -35.11 -1.25 9.77
C ASP A 5 -34.01 -0.45 9.05
N ARG A 6 -32.89 -1.11 8.70
CA ARG A 6 -31.81 -0.49 7.91
C ARG A 6 -32.29 -0.09 6.51
N MET A 7 -33.05 -0.97 5.86
CA MET A 7 -33.58 -0.72 4.52
C MET A 7 -34.64 0.39 4.53
N LEU A 8 -35.46 0.45 5.58
CA LEU A 8 -36.46 1.49 5.78
C LEU A 8 -35.79 2.85 5.99
N LYS A 9 -34.73 2.92 6.82
CA LYS A 9 -33.93 4.15 7.01
C LYS A 9 -33.34 4.66 5.70
N GLN A 10 -32.71 3.79 4.91
CA GLN A 10 -32.14 4.17 3.60
C GLN A 10 -33.20 4.67 2.62
N ARG A 11 -34.39 4.08 2.63
CA ARG A 11 -35.50 4.54 1.76
C ARG A 11 -36.05 5.89 2.20
N VAL A 12 -36.21 6.12 3.51
CA VAL A 12 -36.67 7.41 4.05
C VAL A 12 -35.66 8.52 3.76
N GLU A 13 -34.36 8.23 3.90
CA GLU A 13 -33.29 9.18 3.61
C GLU A 13 -33.22 9.54 2.13
N LYS A 14 -33.36 8.55 1.23
CA LYS A 14 -33.49 8.79 -0.23
C LYS A 14 -34.75 9.58 -0.58
N LEU A 15 -35.88 9.29 0.07
CA LEU A 15 -37.13 10.03 -0.15
C LEU A 15 -37.00 11.49 0.30
N ARG A 16 -36.31 11.72 1.43
CA ARG A 16 -36.02 13.05 1.97
C ARG A 16 -35.11 13.85 1.04
N LEU A 17 -34.07 13.22 0.49
CA LEU A 17 -33.19 13.80 -0.53
C LEU A 17 -33.92 14.13 -1.84
N ALA A 18 -34.84 13.27 -2.26
CA ALA A 18 -35.67 13.50 -3.45
C ALA A 18 -36.71 14.62 -3.25
N SER A 19 -37.11 14.87 -1.99
CA SER A 19 -38.08 15.91 -1.60
C SER A 19 -37.41 17.24 -1.20
N MET A 20 -36.08 17.31 -1.21
CA MET A 20 -35.31 18.52 -0.95
C MET A 20 -35.26 19.42 -2.19
N ASP A 21 -35.08 20.73 -1.96
CA ASP A 21 -34.86 21.73 -3.00
C ASP A 21 -33.69 21.30 -3.92
N PRO A 22 -33.79 21.45 -5.26
CA PRO A 22 -32.73 21.08 -6.20
C PRO A 22 -31.33 21.58 -5.83
N GLU A 23 -31.24 22.77 -5.22
CA GLU A 23 -29.96 23.37 -4.82
C GLU A 23 -29.33 22.65 -3.62
N ILE A 24 -30.15 22.27 -2.65
CA ILE A 24 -29.71 21.50 -1.47
C ILE A 24 -29.27 20.08 -1.88
N ARG A 25 -29.97 19.45 -2.82
CA ARG A 25 -29.59 18.13 -3.35
C ARG A 25 -28.23 18.19 -4.05
N MET A 26 -28.00 19.20 -4.89
CA MET A 26 -26.72 19.38 -5.58
C MET A 26 -25.56 19.54 -4.59
N GLN A 27 -25.75 20.34 -3.54
CA GLN A 27 -24.74 20.52 -2.50
C GLN A 27 -24.46 19.22 -1.72
N TYR A 28 -25.49 18.44 -1.41
CA TYR A 28 -25.33 17.15 -0.73
C TYR A 28 -24.58 16.14 -1.60
N GLU A 29 -24.94 16.01 -2.87
CA GLU A 29 -24.27 15.10 -3.82
C GLU A 29 -22.82 15.51 -4.06
N ALA A 30 -22.54 16.81 -4.20
CA ALA A 30 -21.17 17.32 -4.33
C ALA A 30 -20.34 17.02 -3.08
N ARG A 31 -20.92 17.15 -1.89
CA ARG A 31 -20.27 16.80 -0.62
C ARG A 31 -20.00 15.30 -0.49
N GLU A 32 -20.98 14.46 -0.81
CA GLU A 32 -20.80 13.00 -0.82
C GLU A 32 -19.70 12.59 -1.79
N LYS A 33 -19.68 13.17 -2.99
CA LYS A 33 -18.65 12.91 -3.99
C LYS A 33 -17.27 13.29 -3.46
N ALA A 34 -17.12 14.48 -2.88
CA ALA A 34 -15.85 14.91 -2.30
C ALA A 34 -15.37 13.98 -1.17
N LEU A 35 -16.28 13.49 -0.32
CA LEU A 35 -15.94 12.53 0.73
C LEU A 35 -15.46 11.20 0.15
N ARG A 36 -16.12 10.69 -0.90
CA ARG A 36 -15.71 9.46 -1.58
C ARG A 36 -14.38 9.62 -2.30
N ASP A 37 -14.14 10.76 -2.93
CA ASP A 37 -12.88 11.06 -3.60
C ASP A 37 -11.73 11.08 -2.56
N ILE A 38 -11.95 11.66 -1.37
CA ILE A 38 -10.98 11.65 -0.27
C ILE A 38 -10.72 10.23 0.25
N GLU A 39 -11.77 9.41 0.41
CA GLU A 39 -11.63 8.02 0.82
C GLU A 39 -10.82 7.20 -0.21
N SER A 40 -11.12 7.36 -1.50
CA SER A 40 -10.38 6.70 -2.57
C SER A 40 -8.90 7.07 -2.55
N ILE A 41 -8.58 8.37 -2.48
CA ILE A 41 -7.19 8.84 -2.42
C ILE A 41 -6.44 8.23 -1.23
N ARG A 42 -7.12 8.12 -0.08
CA ARG A 42 -6.51 7.55 1.12
C ARG A 42 -6.26 6.05 0.98
N ASP A 43 -7.21 5.31 0.41
CA ASP A 43 -7.08 3.88 0.19
C ASP A 43 -5.96 3.59 -0.81
N ASP A 44 -5.91 4.34 -1.91
CA ASP A 44 -4.86 4.24 -2.92
C ASP A 44 -3.48 4.52 -2.30
N ALA A 45 -3.33 5.61 -1.53
CA ALA A 45 -2.07 5.94 -0.86
C ALA A 45 -1.64 4.86 0.17
N LEU A 46 -2.59 4.22 0.84
CA LEU A 46 -2.29 3.14 1.78
C LEU A 46 -1.85 1.86 1.06
N GLU A 47 -2.47 1.54 -0.09
CA GLU A 47 -2.07 0.40 -0.91
C GLU A 47 -0.69 0.59 -1.51
N GLU A 48 -0.40 1.76 -2.08
CA GLU A 48 0.92 2.10 -2.61
C GLU A 48 1.99 2.00 -1.53
N GLY A 49 1.79 2.62 -0.37
CA GLY A 49 2.76 2.55 0.73
C GLY A 49 3.00 1.12 1.26
N LYS A 50 1.98 0.26 1.27
CA LYS A 50 2.14 -1.16 1.62
C LYS A 50 2.93 -1.94 0.57
N LEU A 51 2.69 -1.65 -0.71
CA LEU A 51 3.41 -2.30 -1.81
C LEU A 51 4.88 -1.90 -1.79
N GLU A 52 5.17 -0.60 -1.67
CA GLU A 52 6.53 -0.07 -1.58
C GLU A 52 7.27 -0.66 -0.37
N GLY A 53 6.69 -0.60 0.83
CA GLY A 53 7.33 -1.14 2.03
C GLY A 53 7.60 -2.65 1.95
N LYS A 54 6.73 -3.41 1.27
CA LYS A 54 6.94 -4.85 1.06
C LYS A 54 8.06 -5.14 0.05
N LEU A 55 8.20 -4.30 -0.98
CA LEU A 55 9.28 -4.43 -1.96
C LEU A 55 10.62 -4.04 -1.35
N GLU A 56 10.65 -2.92 -0.61
CA GLU A 56 11.84 -2.44 0.09
C GLU A 56 12.31 -3.45 1.13
N GLY A 57 11.43 -3.91 2.03
CA GLY A 57 11.81 -4.90 3.05
C GLY A 57 12.28 -6.24 2.48
N LYS A 58 11.75 -6.67 1.32
CA LYS A 58 12.27 -7.85 0.62
C LYS A 58 13.68 -7.63 0.06
N LYS A 59 13.96 -6.43 -0.43
CA LYS A 59 15.28 -6.09 -0.97
C LYS A 59 16.29 -5.96 0.17
N GLU A 60 15.96 -5.21 1.22
CA GLU A 60 16.79 -5.05 2.42
C GLU A 60 17.13 -6.42 3.04
N GLY A 61 16.14 -7.29 3.25
CA GLY A 61 16.39 -8.62 3.82
C GLY A 61 17.32 -9.48 2.96
N LYS A 62 17.28 -9.36 1.63
CA LYS A 62 18.24 -10.06 0.75
C LYS A 62 19.64 -9.47 0.85
N GLU A 63 19.76 -8.15 0.93
CA GLU A 63 21.04 -7.46 1.09
C GLU A 63 21.66 -7.74 2.47
N GLU A 64 20.88 -7.82 3.54
CA GLU A 64 21.33 -8.20 4.89
C GLU A 64 21.86 -9.64 4.94
N VAL A 65 21.16 -10.57 4.30
CA VAL A 65 21.64 -11.97 4.18
C VAL A 65 22.94 -12.00 3.37
N ALA A 66 23.02 -11.28 2.25
CA ALA A 66 24.24 -11.20 1.46
C ALA A 66 25.42 -10.63 2.27
N LEU A 67 25.19 -9.57 3.03
CA LEU A 67 26.19 -8.95 3.90
C LEU A 67 26.68 -9.92 4.98
N THR A 68 25.76 -10.64 5.62
CA THR A 68 26.10 -11.64 6.65
C THR A 68 26.96 -12.76 6.07
N LEU A 69 26.58 -13.31 4.92
CA LEU A 69 27.34 -14.37 4.26
C LEU A 69 28.74 -13.90 3.84
N LEU A 70 28.88 -12.68 3.31
CA LEU A 70 30.17 -12.11 2.96
C LEU A 70 31.06 -11.90 4.20
N LYS A 71 30.49 -11.43 5.32
CA LYS A 71 31.21 -11.32 6.60
C LYS A 71 31.68 -12.66 7.15
N GLU A 72 30.93 -13.74 6.90
CA GLU A 72 31.34 -15.10 7.26
C GLU A 72 32.42 -15.68 6.31
N GLY A 73 32.85 -14.93 5.30
CA GLY A 73 33.90 -15.33 4.36
C GLY A 73 33.40 -16.23 3.23
N MET A 74 32.09 -16.27 2.98
CA MET A 74 31.50 -17.01 1.86
C MET A 74 31.88 -16.36 0.53
N ASP A 75 32.04 -17.18 -0.51
CA ASP A 75 32.39 -16.69 -1.84
C ASP A 75 31.23 -15.96 -2.53
N ILE A 76 31.56 -15.01 -3.41
CA ILE A 76 30.58 -14.19 -4.13
C ILE A 76 29.61 -15.04 -4.96
N GLN A 77 30.05 -16.16 -5.55
CA GLN A 77 29.19 -17.03 -6.36
C GLN A 77 28.17 -17.78 -5.49
N PHE A 78 28.56 -18.19 -4.29
CA PHE A 78 27.66 -18.78 -3.30
C PHE A 78 26.62 -17.77 -2.81
N VAL A 79 27.04 -16.54 -2.50
CA VAL A 79 26.13 -15.47 -2.06
C VAL A 79 25.09 -15.13 -3.14
N ILE A 80 25.51 -15.02 -4.40
CA ILE A 80 24.60 -14.83 -5.55
C ILE A 80 23.56 -15.95 -5.61
N ARG A 81 24.00 -17.21 -5.46
CA ARG A 81 23.13 -18.39 -5.53
C ARG A 81 22.11 -18.43 -4.39
N MET A 82 22.52 -18.06 -3.18
CA MET A 82 21.67 -18.13 -1.98
C MET A 82 20.69 -16.96 -1.88
N THR A 83 21.09 -15.77 -2.28
CA THR A 83 20.26 -14.56 -2.17
C THR A 83 19.45 -14.25 -3.43
N GLY A 84 19.87 -14.81 -4.57
CA GLY A 84 19.30 -14.52 -5.89
C GLY A 84 19.54 -13.08 -6.33
N LEU A 85 20.51 -12.38 -5.74
CA LEU A 85 20.92 -11.04 -6.14
C LEU A 85 21.86 -11.12 -7.36
N SER A 86 21.90 -10.05 -8.16
CA SER A 86 22.85 -9.98 -9.28
C SER A 86 24.28 -9.84 -8.77
N LYS A 87 25.24 -10.27 -9.60
CA LYS A 87 26.67 -10.16 -9.29
C LYS A 87 27.07 -8.72 -8.93
N GLU A 88 26.58 -7.74 -9.68
CA GLU A 88 26.86 -6.32 -9.44
C GLU A 88 26.41 -5.84 -8.06
N VAL A 89 25.26 -6.32 -7.56
CA VAL A 89 24.74 -5.94 -6.23
C VAL A 89 25.61 -6.56 -5.14
N VAL A 90 25.97 -7.83 -5.27
CA VAL A 90 26.83 -8.51 -4.29
C VAL A 90 28.23 -7.89 -4.25
N GLU A 91 28.80 -7.53 -5.41
CA GLU A 91 30.08 -6.82 -5.48
C GLU A 91 30.02 -5.44 -4.84
N LYS A 92 28.94 -4.67 -5.07
CA LYS A 92 28.73 -3.38 -4.38
C LYS A 92 28.64 -3.55 -2.85
N ILE A 93 28.01 -4.61 -2.37
CA ILE A 93 27.94 -4.90 -0.92
C ILE A 93 29.33 -5.25 -0.38
N ALA A 94 30.11 -6.07 -1.10
CA ALA A 94 31.48 -6.40 -0.73
C ALA A 94 32.37 -5.15 -0.66
N THR A 95 32.32 -4.27 -1.66
CA THR A 95 33.09 -3.00 -1.64
C THR A 95 32.71 -2.07 -0.48
N LYS A 96 31.44 -2.09 -0.05
CA LYS A 96 30.99 -1.34 1.13
C LYS A 96 31.48 -1.94 2.45
N LEU A 97 31.81 -3.23 2.47
CA LEU A 97 32.31 -3.92 3.67
C LEU A 97 33.82 -3.69 3.87
N ASP A 98 34.56 -3.54 2.78
CA ASP A 98 36.02 -3.31 2.79
C ASP A 98 36.43 -1.84 3.04
N ASN A 99 35.47 -0.91 3.06
CA ASN A 99 35.64 0.51 3.40
C ASN A 99 35.24 0.80 4.85
#